data_AF-A0A847WKV8-F1
#
_entry.id   AF-A0A847WKV8-F1
#
_cell.length_a   1.000
_cell.length_b   1.000
_cell.length_c   1.000
_cell.angle_alpha   90.00
_cell.angle_beta   90.00
_cell.angle_gamma   90.00
#
_symmetry.space_group_name_H-M   'P 1'
#
loop_
_entity.id
_entity.type
_entity.pdbx_description
1 polymer ?
#
loop_
_entity_poly.entity_id
_entity_poly.type
_entity_poly.pdbx_seq_one_letter_code
_entity_poly.pdbx_strand_id
1 'polypeptide(L)'
;GPEKRDTDFSWREYVNSHNSELLGAYGNLINRSLVFIEKYFEYKVPNGTLDAQIDHQISDAYKIVGAKIEKGLFKEGLDQIFTLVRNANKYFDSEKPWETRTTNISACENTLFNCVQMIANLAILLNPFIPFSSKKVQQWLCLSNNWREQYVSIGAVLPKTEILFERIDKRVIDEEVERLYKSILS
;
A
#
# COMPACT_ATOMS: atom_id res chain seq x y z
N GLY A 1 3.64 -16.23 -9.29
CA GLY A 1 4.01 -16.61 -10.67
C GLY A 1 3.22 -17.82 -11.13
N PRO A 2 3.59 -18.49 -12.24
CA PRO A 2 3.03 -19.78 -12.64
C PRO A 2 3.50 -20.87 -11.65
N GLU A 3 2.92 -20.86 -10.44
CA GLU A 3 3.35 -21.72 -9.34
C GLU A 3 2.71 -23.10 -9.39
N LYS A 4 1.56 -23.23 -10.08
CA LYS A 4 0.77 -24.47 -10.13
C LYS A 4 0.29 -24.83 -11.54
N ARG A 5 0.30 -23.87 -12.48
CA ARG A 5 -0.18 -24.00 -13.88
C ARG A 5 0.51 -22.95 -14.75
N ASP A 6 0.52 -23.17 -16.05
CA ASP A 6 0.93 -22.15 -17.03
C ASP A 6 0.15 -20.85 -16.82
N THR A 7 0.85 -19.73 -16.94
CA THR A 7 0.29 -18.39 -16.80
C THR A 7 0.72 -17.60 -18.02
N ASP A 8 -0.26 -17.10 -18.78
CA ASP A 8 -0.01 -16.25 -19.93
C ASP A 8 0.04 -14.79 -19.49
N PHE A 9 0.96 -14.03 -20.09
CA PHE A 9 0.99 -12.59 -19.90
C PHE A 9 -0.11 -11.93 -20.75
N SER A 10 -0.83 -10.97 -20.14
CA SER A 10 -1.78 -10.11 -20.84
C SER A 10 -1.52 -8.65 -20.48
N TRP A 11 -1.27 -7.82 -21.49
CA TRP A 11 -1.18 -6.36 -21.32
C TRP A 11 -2.43 -5.78 -20.65
N ARG A 12 -3.60 -6.32 -20.98
CA ARG A 12 -4.87 -5.92 -20.37
C ARG A 12 -4.90 -6.22 -18.88
N GLU A 13 -4.50 -7.43 -18.47
CA GLU A 13 -4.46 -7.80 -17.06
C GLU A 13 -3.41 -7.00 -16.29
N TYR A 14 -2.23 -6.78 -16.89
CA TYR A 14 -1.19 -5.94 -16.33
C TYR A 14 -1.68 -4.52 -16.04
N VAL A 15 -2.23 -3.83 -17.05
CA VAL A 15 -2.72 -2.45 -16.91
C VAL A 15 -3.87 -2.37 -15.92
N ASN A 16 -4.79 -3.33 -15.94
CA ASN A 16 -5.91 -3.35 -15.00
C ASN A 16 -5.42 -3.59 -13.56
N SER A 17 -4.55 -4.58 -13.33
CA SER A 17 -4.01 -4.89 -12.00
C SER A 17 -3.19 -3.73 -11.44
N HIS A 18 -2.34 -3.10 -12.25
CA HIS A 18 -1.60 -1.90 -11.86
C HIS A 18 -2.56 -0.78 -11.43
N ASN A 19 -3.54 -0.46 -12.27
CA ASN A 19 -4.46 0.64 -12.00
C ASN A 19 -5.40 0.36 -10.81
N SER A 20 -5.81 -0.89 -10.59
CA SER A 20 -6.75 -1.24 -9.51
C SER A 20 -6.05 -1.48 -8.18
N GLU A 21 -4.99 -2.29 -8.15
CA GLU A 21 -4.33 -2.71 -6.91
C GLU A 21 -3.27 -1.69 -6.49
N LEU A 22 -2.29 -1.40 -7.36
CA LEU A 22 -1.19 -0.50 -7.01
C LEU A 22 -1.66 0.94 -6.88
N LEU A 23 -2.26 1.50 -7.93
CA LEU A 23 -2.78 2.86 -7.90
C LEU A 23 -4.06 2.96 -7.06
N GLY A 24 -5.05 2.12 -7.35
CA GLY A 24 -6.41 2.23 -6.81
C GLY A 24 -6.57 1.82 -5.36
N ALA A 25 -5.73 0.93 -4.83
CA ALA A 25 -5.83 0.47 -3.44
C ALA A 25 -4.64 0.95 -2.59
N TYR A 26 -3.42 0.54 -2.92
CA TYR A 26 -2.23 0.84 -2.09
C TYR A 26 -1.83 2.33 -2.19
N GLY A 27 -1.69 2.84 -3.41
CA GLY A 27 -1.41 4.25 -3.69
C GLY A 27 -2.51 5.17 -3.16
N ASN A 28 -3.79 4.79 -3.33
CA ASN A 28 -4.91 5.53 -2.78
C ASN A 28 -4.85 5.66 -1.25
N LEU A 29 -4.60 4.56 -0.53
CA LEU A 29 -4.46 4.57 0.93
C LEU A 29 -3.35 5.53 1.39
N ILE A 30 -2.17 5.42 0.77
CA ILE A 30 -1.03 6.26 1.11
C ILE A 30 -1.35 7.72 0.84
N ASN A 31 -1.78 8.04 -0.37
CA ASN A 31 -2.07 9.41 -0.78
C ASN A 31 -3.12 10.03 0.14
N ARG A 32 -4.27 9.37 0.33
CA ARG A 32 -5.36 9.94 1.13
C ARG A 32 -5.06 10.04 2.62
N SER A 33 -4.13 9.26 3.16
CA SER A 33 -3.73 9.35 4.56
C SER A 33 -2.65 10.41 4.75
N LEU A 34 -1.56 10.33 3.98
CA LEU A 34 -0.41 11.21 4.16
C LEU A 34 -0.66 12.63 3.66
N VAL A 35 -1.37 12.83 2.54
CA VAL A 35 -1.78 14.17 2.07
C VAL A 35 -2.75 14.82 3.06
N PHE A 36 -3.58 14.02 3.73
CA PHE A 36 -4.49 14.53 4.76
C PHE A 36 -3.71 15.01 5.99
N ILE A 37 -2.67 14.29 6.40
CA ILE A 37 -1.75 14.70 7.46
C ILE A 37 -0.97 15.98 7.06
N GLU A 38 -0.45 16.04 5.83
CA GLU A 38 0.18 17.25 5.27
C GLU A 38 -0.77 18.47 5.37
N LYS A 39 -2.02 18.29 4.93
CA LYS A 39 -2.98 19.39 4.83
C LYS A 39 -3.50 19.90 6.17
N TYR A 40 -3.68 19.02 7.15
CA TYR A 40 -4.43 19.36 8.37
C TYR A 40 -3.64 19.18 9.67
N PHE A 41 -2.47 18.55 9.64
CA PHE A 41 -1.68 18.22 10.82
C PHE A 41 -0.20 18.62 10.67
N GLU A 42 0.09 19.64 9.84
CA GLU A 42 1.43 20.23 9.67
C GLU A 42 2.53 19.19 9.39
N TYR A 43 2.22 18.19 8.56
CA TYR A 43 3.13 17.09 8.23
C TYR A 43 3.53 16.21 9.43
N LYS A 44 2.87 16.30 10.58
CA LYS A 44 3.21 15.52 11.77
C LYS A 44 2.24 14.35 11.92
N VAL A 45 2.78 13.16 12.19
CA VAL A 45 1.94 12.02 12.57
C VAL A 45 1.10 12.39 13.78
N PRO A 46 -0.24 12.34 13.69
CA PRO A 46 -1.12 12.84 14.74
C PRO A 46 -1.13 11.93 15.97
N ASN A 47 -1.76 12.41 17.04
CA ASN A 47 -1.95 11.62 18.25
C ASN A 47 -2.82 10.39 17.97
N GLY A 48 -2.56 9.30 18.68
CA GLY A 48 -3.40 8.12 18.55
C GLY A 48 -2.96 6.99 19.46
N THR A 49 -3.84 6.01 19.60
CA THR A 49 -3.57 4.73 20.21
C THR A 49 -3.73 3.67 19.13
N LEU A 50 -2.77 2.76 19.06
CA LEU A 50 -2.83 1.67 18.09
C LEU A 50 -4.03 0.78 18.44
N ASP A 51 -4.91 0.62 17.47
CA ASP A 51 -6.06 -0.26 17.58
C ASP A 51 -5.57 -1.72 17.67
N ALA A 52 -6.06 -2.46 18.68
CA ALA A 52 -5.62 -3.82 18.95
C ALA A 52 -5.93 -4.79 17.81
N GLN A 53 -7.03 -4.57 17.08
CA GLN A 53 -7.37 -5.39 15.93
C GLN A 53 -6.43 -5.09 14.75
N ILE A 54 -6.08 -3.82 14.53
CA ILE A 54 -5.09 -3.44 13.52
C ILE A 54 -3.72 -4.03 13.85
N ASP A 55 -3.29 -3.94 15.11
CA ASP A 55 -2.02 -4.53 15.57
C ASP A 55 -1.96 -6.04 15.31
N HIS A 56 -3.04 -6.75 15.67
CA HIS A 56 -3.15 -8.17 15.41
C HIS A 56 -3.11 -8.50 13.91
N GLN A 57 -3.82 -7.73 13.08
CA GLN A 57 -3.80 -7.91 11.62
C GLN A 57 -2.40 -7.71 11.02
N ILE A 58 -1.64 -6.74 11.55
CA ILE A 58 -0.25 -6.50 11.15
C ILE A 58 0.61 -7.71 11.53
N SER A 59 0.59 -8.14 12.79
CA SER A 59 1.38 -9.29 13.26
C SER A 59 1.08 -10.56 12.46
N ASP A 60 -0.20 -10.83 12.19
CA ASP A 60 -0.61 -11.99 11.40
C ASP A 60 -0.13 -11.89 9.95
N ALA A 61 -0.16 -10.70 9.35
CA ALA A 61 0.34 -10.51 8.00
C ALA A 61 1.83 -10.88 7.90
N TYR A 62 2.68 -10.48 8.85
CA TYR A 62 4.10 -10.88 8.84
C TYR A 62 4.29 -12.39 8.93
N LYS A 63 3.57 -13.06 9.83
CA LYS A 63 3.65 -14.53 10.01
C LYS A 63 3.19 -15.27 8.76
N ILE A 64 2.02 -14.90 8.24
CA ILE A 64 1.40 -15.58 7.11
C ILE A 64 2.20 -15.32 5.84
N VAL A 65 2.52 -14.06 5.53
CA VAL A 65 3.26 -13.70 4.31
C VAL A 65 4.66 -14.28 4.33
N GLY A 66 5.37 -14.22 5.47
CA GLY A 66 6.69 -14.83 5.62
C GLY A 66 6.66 -16.33 5.32
N ALA A 67 5.73 -17.06 5.94
CA ALA A 67 5.56 -18.49 5.69
C ALA A 67 5.16 -18.83 4.24
N LYS A 68 4.43 -17.95 3.55
CA LYS A 68 4.10 -18.11 2.12
C LYS A 68 5.32 -17.89 1.25
N ILE A 69 6.12 -16.86 1.51
CA ILE A 69 7.38 -16.59 0.80
C ILE A 69 8.36 -17.76 0.95
N GLU A 70 8.55 -18.27 2.17
CA GLU A 70 9.43 -19.42 2.43
C GLU A 70 9.02 -20.69 1.67
N LYS A 71 7.73 -20.85 1.40
CA LYS A 71 7.17 -21.97 0.63
C LYS A 71 7.10 -21.71 -0.87
N GLY A 72 7.59 -20.56 -1.35
CA GLY A 72 7.49 -20.16 -2.76
C GLY A 72 6.08 -19.81 -3.23
N LEU A 73 5.13 -19.59 -2.31
CA LEU A 73 3.73 -19.26 -2.60
C LEU A 73 3.53 -17.74 -2.73
N PHE A 74 4.24 -17.11 -3.66
CA PHE A 74 4.32 -15.65 -3.78
C PHE A 74 2.98 -15.00 -4.09
N LYS A 75 2.17 -15.60 -4.97
CA LYS A 75 0.83 -15.08 -5.30
C LYS A 75 -0.06 -15.05 -4.06
N GLU A 76 -0.09 -16.15 -3.31
CA GLU A 76 -0.87 -16.23 -2.08
C GLU A 76 -0.35 -15.24 -1.02
N GLY A 77 0.97 -15.03 -0.94
CA GLY A 77 1.56 -14.00 -0.08
C GLY A 77 1.11 -12.59 -0.46
N LEU A 78 1.16 -12.23 -1.75
CA LEU A 78 0.68 -10.94 -2.25
C LEU A 78 -0.81 -10.73 -1.98
N ASP A 79 -1.65 -11.74 -2.20
CA ASP A 79 -3.09 -11.66 -1.94
C ASP A 79 -3.39 -11.32 -0.47
N GLN A 80 -2.59 -11.85 0.46
CA GLN A 80 -2.70 -11.53 1.88
C GLN A 80 -2.29 -10.08 2.19
N ILE A 81 -1.21 -9.60 1.59
CA ILE A 81 -0.78 -8.20 1.74
C ILE A 81 -1.88 -7.26 1.21
N PHE A 82 -2.45 -7.52 0.04
CA PHE A 82 -3.50 -6.67 -0.52
C PHE A 82 -4.83 -6.78 0.23
N THR A 83 -5.05 -7.87 0.98
CA THR A 83 -6.16 -7.95 1.93
C THR A 83 -5.97 -6.94 3.06
N LEU A 84 -4.75 -6.81 3.60
CA LEU A 84 -4.43 -5.76 4.59
C LEU A 84 -4.59 -4.35 3.99
N VAL A 85 -4.16 -4.11 2.74
CA VAL A 85 -4.39 -2.83 2.04
C VAL A 85 -5.88 -2.48 1.97
N ARG A 86 -6.73 -3.44 1.59
CA ARG A 86 -8.18 -3.23 1.52
C ARG A 86 -8.80 -3.00 2.89
N ASN A 87 -8.35 -3.71 3.92
CA ASN A 87 -8.80 -3.48 5.30
C ASN A 87 -8.44 -2.07 5.79
N ALA A 88 -7.21 -1.62 5.52
CA ALA A 88 -6.77 -0.27 5.84
C ALA A 88 -7.58 0.80 5.11
N ASN A 89 -7.93 0.56 3.84
CA ASN A 89 -8.84 1.44 3.13
C ASN A 89 -10.22 1.45 3.81
N LYS A 90 -10.82 0.28 4.03
CA LYS A 90 -12.13 0.19 4.69
C LYS A 90 -12.16 0.88 6.05
N TYR A 91 -11.09 0.75 6.85
CA TYR A 91 -10.95 1.43 8.13
C TYR A 91 -11.04 2.96 7.96
N PHE A 92 -10.18 3.54 7.13
CA PHE A 92 -10.22 4.97 6.83
C PHE A 92 -11.61 5.44 6.36
N ASP A 93 -12.27 4.66 5.50
CA ASP A 93 -13.60 5.03 4.99
C ASP A 93 -14.71 4.92 6.05
N SER A 94 -14.58 3.97 6.99
CA SER A 94 -15.55 3.76 8.07
C SER A 94 -15.43 4.82 9.16
N GLU A 95 -14.20 5.23 9.46
CA GLU A 95 -13.92 6.26 10.47
C GLU A 95 -14.14 7.69 9.96
N LYS A 96 -14.24 7.86 8.64
CA LYS A 96 -14.58 9.13 7.96
C LYS A 96 -13.76 10.33 8.47
N PRO A 97 -12.42 10.32 8.36
CA PRO A 97 -11.56 11.38 8.89
C PRO A 97 -11.88 12.76 8.29
N TRP A 98 -12.47 12.82 7.09
CA TRP A 98 -12.94 14.07 6.48
C TRP A 98 -14.10 14.74 7.25
N GLU A 99 -14.95 13.96 7.91
CA GLU A 99 -16.02 14.42 8.79
C GLU A 99 -15.50 14.64 10.22
N THR A 100 -14.81 13.65 10.78
CA THR A 100 -14.34 13.70 12.18
C THR A 100 -13.33 14.81 12.41
N ARG A 101 -12.58 15.26 11.38
CA ARG A 101 -11.71 16.43 11.50
C ARG A 101 -12.41 17.66 12.07
N THR A 102 -13.70 17.87 11.76
CA THR A 102 -14.47 19.02 12.28
C THR A 102 -15.39 18.66 13.43
N THR A 103 -15.84 17.41 13.54
CA THR A 103 -16.82 16.99 14.57
C THR A 103 -16.17 16.36 15.80
N ASN A 104 -15.03 15.69 15.65
CA ASN A 104 -14.26 15.05 16.72
C ASN A 104 -12.79 14.88 16.30
N ILE A 105 -11.98 15.91 16.55
CA ILE A 105 -10.59 15.95 16.09
C ILE A 105 -9.76 14.76 16.61
N SER A 106 -9.99 14.31 17.85
CA SER A 106 -9.26 13.19 18.44
C SER A 106 -9.53 11.87 17.71
N ALA A 107 -10.77 11.66 17.22
CA ALA A 107 -11.10 10.51 16.38
C ALA A 107 -10.40 10.58 15.02
N CYS A 108 -10.33 11.78 14.41
CA CYS A 108 -9.61 12.01 13.17
C CYS A 108 -8.11 11.71 13.31
N GLU A 109 -7.49 12.25 14.37
CA GLU A 109 -6.10 12.00 14.73
C GLU A 109 -5.84 10.50 14.88
N ASN A 110 -6.65 9.80 15.68
CA ASN A 110 -6.49 8.38 15.94
C ASN A 110 -6.63 7.53 14.65
N THR A 111 -7.57 7.90 13.77
CA THR A 111 -7.76 7.25 12.47
C THR A 111 -6.49 7.34 11.62
N LEU A 112 -5.99 8.56 11.44
CA LEU A 112 -4.81 8.82 10.62
C LEU A 112 -3.55 8.19 11.23
N PHE A 113 -3.42 8.20 12.55
CA PHE A 113 -2.36 7.49 13.28
C PHE A 113 -2.37 6.00 12.91
N ASN A 114 -3.51 5.33 13.03
CA ASN A 114 -3.64 3.91 12.70
C ASN A 114 -3.39 3.62 11.21
N CYS A 115 -3.83 4.49 10.31
CA CYS A 115 -3.51 4.39 8.88
C CYS A 115 -2.00 4.46 8.62
N VAL A 116 -1.28 5.36 9.31
CA VAL A 116 0.19 5.45 9.20
C VAL A 116 0.86 4.15 9.66
N GLN A 117 0.41 3.54 10.77
CA GLN A 117 0.98 2.27 11.25
C GLN A 117 0.77 1.14 10.23
N MET A 118 -0.42 1.06 9.61
CA MET A 118 -0.68 0.09 8.55
C MET A 118 0.20 0.34 7.31
N ILE A 119 0.32 1.60 6.86
CA ILE A 119 1.16 1.97 5.71
C ILE A 119 2.63 1.60 5.96
N ALA A 120 3.14 1.85 7.17
CA ALA A 120 4.52 1.53 7.53
C ALA A 120 4.81 0.04 7.35
N ASN A 121 3.91 -0.82 7.84
CA ASN A 121 4.08 -2.27 7.77
C ASN A 121 3.83 -2.82 6.36
N LEU A 122 2.88 -2.26 5.61
CA LEU A 122 2.69 -2.58 4.20
C LEU A 122 3.95 -2.30 3.37
N ALA A 123 4.67 -1.21 3.66
CA ALA A 123 5.91 -0.88 2.96
C ALA A 123 7.02 -1.92 3.18
N ILE A 124 7.10 -2.54 4.37
CA ILE A 124 8.02 -3.64 4.66
C ILE A 124 7.57 -4.93 3.97
N LEU A 125 6.30 -5.31 4.13
CA LEU A 125 5.73 -6.54 3.57
C LEU A 125 5.81 -6.57 2.02
N LEU A 126 5.62 -5.41 1.38
CA LEU A 126 5.68 -5.27 -0.08
C LEU A 126 7.12 -5.18 -0.61
N ASN A 127 8.14 -4.98 0.24
CA ASN A 127 9.51 -4.75 -0.21
C ASN A 127 10.09 -5.89 -1.07
N PRO A 128 9.82 -7.19 -0.80
CA PRO A 128 10.27 -8.27 -1.67
C PRO A 128 9.63 -8.27 -3.07
N PHE A 129 8.51 -7.56 -3.27
CA PHE A 129 7.71 -7.58 -4.49
C PHE A 129 7.82 -6.29 -5.31
N ILE A 130 7.83 -5.13 -4.64
CA ILE A 130 7.90 -3.79 -5.25
C ILE A 130 8.95 -2.91 -4.54
N PRO A 131 10.23 -3.31 -4.54
CA PRO A 131 11.28 -2.72 -3.69
C PRO A 131 11.45 -1.21 -3.88
N PHE A 132 11.27 -0.69 -5.09
CA PHE A 132 11.44 0.74 -5.36
C PHE A 132 10.35 1.60 -4.69
N SER A 133 9.08 1.22 -4.86
CA SER A 133 7.96 1.92 -4.23
C SER A 133 7.95 1.73 -2.72
N SER A 134 8.26 0.52 -2.24
CA SER A 134 8.43 0.24 -0.81
C SER A 134 9.51 1.11 -0.18
N LYS A 135 10.68 1.20 -0.80
CA LYS A 135 11.78 2.03 -0.30
C LYS A 135 11.41 3.51 -0.24
N LYS A 136 10.66 4.03 -1.22
CA LYS A 136 10.17 5.42 -1.20
C LYS A 136 9.26 5.67 0.02
N VAL A 137 8.33 4.76 0.31
CA VAL A 137 7.46 4.88 1.50
C VAL A 137 8.24 4.70 2.81
N GLN A 138 9.19 3.76 2.85
CA GLN A 138 10.08 3.58 4.00
C GLN A 138 10.89 4.86 4.29
N GLN A 139 11.38 5.54 3.25
CA GLN A 139 12.06 6.83 3.39
C GLN A 139 11.13 7.92 3.92
N TRP A 140 9.89 7.99 3.44
CA TRP A 140 8.91 8.96 3.94
C TRP A 140 8.57 8.78 5.41
N LEU A 141 8.57 7.53 5.89
CA LEU A 141 8.22 7.18 7.26
C LEU A 141 9.45 6.90 8.15
N CYS A 142 10.67 7.16 7.64
CA CYS A 142 11.93 6.91 8.35
C CYS A 142 12.08 5.47 8.89
N LEU A 143 11.65 4.47 8.12
CA LEU A 143 11.61 3.07 8.53
C LEU A 143 12.94 2.34 8.26
N SER A 144 13.18 1.29 9.03
CA SER A 144 14.26 0.34 8.75
C SER A 144 13.77 -0.76 7.80
N ASN A 145 14.60 -1.17 6.83
CA ASN A 145 14.27 -2.24 5.89
C ASN A 145 14.58 -3.63 6.48
N ASN A 146 13.91 -3.96 7.59
CA ASN A 146 14.03 -5.25 8.28
C ASN A 146 12.67 -5.94 8.30
N TRP A 147 12.62 -7.27 8.11
CA TRP A 147 11.38 -8.06 8.20
C TRP A 147 10.89 -8.17 9.64
N ARG A 148 10.32 -7.09 10.15
CA ARG A 148 9.72 -6.98 11.49
C ARG A 148 8.73 -5.85 11.47
N GLU A 149 7.80 -5.88 12.41
CA GLU A 149 6.85 -4.80 12.62
C GLU A 149 7.57 -3.46 12.84
N GLN A 150 7.04 -2.41 12.23
CA GLN A 150 7.56 -1.05 12.33
C GLN A 150 6.43 -0.12 12.76
N TYR A 151 6.72 0.76 13.70
CA TYR A 151 5.77 1.74 14.20
C TYR A 151 6.37 3.14 14.13
N VAL A 152 5.57 4.09 13.63
CA VAL A 152 5.97 5.50 13.47
C VAL A 152 5.51 6.27 14.70
N SER A 153 6.43 6.97 15.34
CA SER A 153 6.15 7.75 16.55
C SER A 153 5.19 8.91 16.28
N ILE A 154 4.36 9.22 17.27
CA ILE A 154 3.54 10.43 17.28
C ILE A 154 4.46 11.66 17.13
N GLY A 155 4.03 12.63 16.35
CA GLY A 155 4.77 13.86 16.07
C GLY A 155 5.94 13.70 15.09
N ALA A 156 6.21 12.49 14.58
CA ALA A 156 7.20 12.30 13.54
C ALA A 156 6.84 13.16 12.31
N VAL A 157 7.83 13.89 11.79
CA VAL A 157 7.66 14.78 10.64
C VAL A 157 7.76 13.96 9.36
N LEU A 158 6.70 14.00 8.57
CA LEU A 158 6.61 13.41 7.25
C LEU A 158 7.15 14.38 6.20
N PRO A 159 7.88 13.91 5.18
CA PRO A 159 8.20 14.76 4.05
C PRO A 159 6.96 15.01 3.20
N LYS A 160 7.05 16.01 2.32
CA LYS A 160 6.06 16.17 1.26
C LYS A 160 6.03 14.92 0.38
N THR A 161 4.87 14.30 0.26
CA THR A 161 4.71 13.07 -0.51
C THR A 161 4.56 13.36 -2.00
N GLU A 162 5.08 12.46 -2.83
CA GLU A 162 4.91 12.47 -4.28
C GLU A 162 3.91 11.41 -4.70
N ILE A 163 3.45 11.46 -5.95
CA ILE A 163 2.64 10.39 -6.52
C ILE A 163 3.47 9.09 -6.53
N LEU A 164 2.95 8.04 -5.89
CA LEU A 164 3.66 6.75 -5.79
C LEU A 164 3.48 5.88 -7.03
N PHE A 165 2.30 5.92 -7.65
CA PHE A 165 1.98 5.20 -8.87
C PHE A 165 1.22 6.13 -9.82
N GLU A 166 1.61 6.16 -11.08
CA GLU A 166 0.87 6.87 -12.12
C GLU A 166 -0.13 5.95 -12.78
N ARG A 167 -1.24 6.51 -13.26
CA ARG A 167 -2.23 5.74 -14.02
C ARG A 167 -1.62 5.37 -15.37
N ILE A 168 -1.70 4.09 -15.71
CA ILE A 168 -1.39 3.64 -17.07
C ILE A 168 -2.65 3.83 -17.92
N ASP A 169 -2.52 4.59 -19.01
CA ASP A 169 -3.60 4.76 -19.98
C ASP A 169 -3.94 3.40 -20.61
N LYS A 170 -5.23 3.10 -20.75
CA LYS A 170 -5.67 1.84 -21.36
C LYS A 170 -5.27 1.73 -22.83
N ARG A 171 -5.02 2.85 -23.52
CA ARG A 171 -4.49 2.87 -24.90
C ARG A 171 -3.14 2.15 -25.03
N VAL A 172 -2.34 2.14 -23.96
CA VAL A 172 -1.07 1.39 -23.91
C VAL A 172 -1.27 -0.10 -24.17
N ILE A 173 -2.44 -0.65 -23.83
CA ILE A 173 -2.76 -2.06 -24.10
C ILE A 173 -2.72 -2.33 -25.61
N ASP A 174 -3.41 -1.51 -26.40
CA ASP A 174 -3.51 -1.72 -27.84
C ASP A 174 -2.15 -1.41 -28.52
N GLU A 175 -1.47 -0.34 -28.10
CA GLU A 175 -0.15 0.05 -28.61
C GLU A 175 0.90 -1.06 -28.42
N GLU A 176 0.97 -1.66 -27.24
CA GLU A 176 1.97 -2.70 -26.95
C GLU A 176 1.60 -4.06 -27.55
N VAL A 177 0.30 -4.37 -27.68
CA VAL A 177 -0.16 -5.56 -28.43
C VAL A 177 0.25 -5.45 -29.91
N GLU A 178 0.02 -4.30 -30.54
CA GLU A 178 0.48 -4.07 -31.92
C GLU A 178 2.00 -4.18 -32.06
N ARG A 179 2.75 -3.62 -31.10
CA ARG A 179 4.21 -3.67 -31.10
C ARG A 179 4.73 -5.11 -31.01
N LEU A 180 4.12 -5.95 -30.17
CA LEU A 180 4.43 -7.36 -30.08
C LEU A 180 4.18 -8.07 -31.41
N TYR A 181 3.02 -7.87 -32.04
CA TYR A 181 2.73 -8.47 -33.35
C TYR A 181 3.75 -8.06 -34.41
N LYS A 182 4.13 -6.78 -34.47
CA LYS A 182 5.15 -6.29 -35.40
C LYS A 182 6.51 -6.94 -35.17
N SER A 183 6.91 -7.16 -33.91
CA SER A 183 8.19 -7.80 -33.57
C SER A 183 8.27 -9.30 -33.87
N ILE A 184 7.11 -9.99 -33.94
CA ILE A 184 7.04 -11.41 -34.29
C ILE A 184 7.09 -11.61 -35.81
N LEU A 185 6.66 -10.60 -36.58
CA LEU A 185 6.61 -10.62 -38.05
C LEU A 185 7.88 -10.07 -38.72
N SER A 186 8.81 -9.50 -37.95
CA SER A 186 10.12 -9.00 -38.40
C SER A 186 11.23 -10.00 -38.11
#